data_AF-A0A7S4FXF0-F1
#
_entry.id   AF-A0A7S4FXF0-F1
#
_cell.length_a   1.000
_cell.length_b   1.000
_cell.length_c   1.000
_cell.angle_alpha   90.00
_cell.angle_beta   90.00
_cell.angle_gamma   90.00
#
_symmetry.space_group_name_H-M   'P 1'
#
loop_
_entity.id
_entity.type
_entity.pdbx_description
1 polymer ?
#
loop_
_entity_poly.entity_id
_entity_poly.type
_entity_poly.pdbx_seq_one_letter_code
_entity_poly.pdbx_strand_id
1 'polypeptide(L)'
;GSKTLWLGLFFAAMPLGQALGMATGGAMSDCGPVDIFGWQAPSWRMVFLLEGCLMLPLSALCWILPTAINSKAQGIDNTSNPIGIPEPMYQPHEALLALLRNSTWLLVVLGFSAYTFVLGAIAFWGPTLVTEPPLGMAPSTGASTFGLVTAVCGVVGTAAGGMLNDYCGGGTKRALRQVALSMTLSFPLGLLAFHTSSHGLFFTLLAMVQLLLFNTQAPVNAVLLDCVGTTLRN
;
A
#
# COMPACT_ATOMS: atom_id res chain seq x y z
N GLY A 1 1.15 4.29 21.12
CA GLY A 1 0.63 5.54 20.55
C GLY A 1 1.38 5.96 19.29
N SER A 2 2.59 6.56 19.39
CA SER A 2 3.21 7.24 18.24
C SER A 2 3.76 6.30 17.14
N LYS A 3 4.36 5.14 17.46
CA LYS A 3 4.96 4.25 16.46
C LYS A 3 3.95 3.70 15.44
N THR A 4 2.79 3.21 15.90
CA THR A 4 1.71 2.73 15.04
C THR A 4 1.14 3.84 14.14
N LEU A 5 1.04 5.07 14.66
CA LEU A 5 0.56 6.23 13.90
C LEU A 5 1.55 6.65 12.80
N TRP A 6 2.85 6.68 13.11
CA TRP A 6 3.88 6.97 12.11
C TRP A 6 3.94 5.91 11.00
N LEU A 7 3.80 4.64 11.35
CA LEU A 7 3.76 3.54 10.38
C LEU A 7 2.48 3.59 9.52
N GLY A 8 1.35 3.89 10.14
CA GLY A 8 0.08 4.11 9.43
C GLY A 8 0.15 5.28 8.46
N LEU A 9 0.75 6.40 8.87
CA LEU A 9 0.97 7.57 8.00
C LEU A 9 1.91 7.25 6.83
N PHE A 10 2.97 6.48 7.08
CA PHE A 10 3.89 6.02 6.03
C PHE A 10 3.17 5.13 5.00
N PHE A 11 2.39 4.14 5.45
CA PHE A 11 1.64 3.28 4.53
C PHE A 11 0.51 4.02 3.81
N ALA A 12 -0.10 5.02 4.45
CA ALA A 12 -1.10 5.91 3.84
C ALA A 12 -0.53 6.76 2.70
N ALA A 13 0.78 7.04 2.69
CA ALA A 13 1.42 7.79 1.61
C ALA A 13 1.37 7.05 0.27
N MET A 14 1.37 5.71 0.25
CA MET A 14 1.29 4.92 -0.98
C MET A 14 -0.02 5.13 -1.76
N PRO A 15 -1.21 4.92 -1.18
CA PRO A 15 -2.47 5.16 -1.89
C PRO A 15 -2.68 6.65 -2.20
N LEU A 16 -2.16 7.56 -1.38
CA LEU A 16 -2.16 9.01 -1.68
C LEU A 16 -1.34 9.33 -2.94
N GLY A 17 -0.12 8.78 -3.06
CA GLY A 17 0.71 8.95 -4.26
C GLY A 17 0.06 8.40 -5.52
N GLN A 18 -0.57 7.22 -5.42
CA GLN A 18 -1.32 6.63 -6.54
C GLN A 18 -2.48 7.52 -6.99
N ALA A 19 -3.25 8.09 -6.06
CA ALA A 19 -4.34 8.98 -6.39
C ALA A 19 -3.87 10.28 -7.04
N LEU A 20 -2.79 10.88 -6.53
CA LEU A 20 -2.17 12.05 -7.14
C LEU A 20 -1.72 11.74 -8.59
N GLY A 21 -1.08 10.59 -8.81
CA GLY A 21 -0.67 10.16 -10.14
C GLY A 21 -1.84 9.92 -11.11
N MET A 22 -2.95 9.35 -10.63
CA MET A 22 -4.16 9.18 -11.45
C MET A 22 -4.83 10.51 -11.79
N ALA A 23 -4.88 11.45 -10.83
CA ALA A 23 -5.46 12.78 -11.03
C ALA A 23 -4.62 13.63 -11.99
N THR A 24 -3.30 13.68 -11.80
CA THR A 24 -2.40 14.42 -12.70
C THR A 24 -2.35 13.78 -14.08
N GLY A 25 -2.30 12.44 -14.16
CA GLY A 25 -2.37 11.70 -15.43
C GLY A 25 -3.68 11.93 -16.17
N GLY A 26 -4.82 11.91 -15.47
CA GLY A 26 -6.14 12.19 -16.03
C GLY A 26 -6.26 13.61 -16.57
N ALA A 27 -5.87 14.61 -15.79
CA ALA A 27 -5.90 16.01 -16.22
C ALA A 27 -4.96 16.29 -17.39
N MET A 28 -3.78 15.66 -17.42
CA MET A 28 -2.81 15.85 -18.49
C MET A 28 -3.22 15.15 -19.79
N SER A 29 -4.00 14.06 -19.71
CA SER A 29 -4.55 13.36 -20.88
C SER A 29 -5.55 14.23 -21.67
N ASP A 30 -6.17 15.21 -21.01
CA ASP A 30 -7.11 16.14 -21.65
C ASP A 30 -6.41 17.36 -22.26
N CYS A 31 -5.13 17.58 -21.92
CA CYS A 31 -4.31 18.65 -22.48
C CYS A 31 -3.75 18.24 -23.85
N GLY A 32 -3.86 19.13 -24.85
CA GLY A 32 -3.17 19.00 -26.14
C GLY A 32 -1.64 19.04 -26.01
N PRO A 33 -0.90 18.95 -27.12
CA PRO A 33 0.56 19.06 -27.11
C PRO A 33 1.03 20.32 -26.39
N VAL A 34 2.00 20.17 -25.50
CA VAL A 34 2.57 21.28 -24.75
C VAL A 34 3.78 21.79 -25.52
N ASP A 35 3.82 23.09 -25.78
CA ASP A 35 4.95 23.77 -26.39
C ASP A 35 5.77 24.48 -25.30
N ILE A 36 7.03 24.07 -25.16
CA ILE A 36 7.99 24.66 -24.23
C ILE A 36 9.21 25.10 -25.03
N PHE A 37 9.41 26.41 -25.16
CA PHE A 37 10.56 26.98 -25.88
C PHE A 37 10.74 26.42 -27.31
N GLY A 38 9.65 26.12 -28.02
CA GLY A 38 9.67 25.57 -29.37
C GLY A 38 9.80 24.03 -29.43
N TRP A 39 9.85 23.36 -28.27
CA TRP A 39 9.78 21.92 -28.19
C TRP A 39 8.33 21.49 -27.99
N GLN A 40 7.74 20.92 -29.05
CA GLN A 40 6.41 20.32 -29.00
C GLN A 40 6.50 18.89 -28.49
N ALA A 41 5.87 18.65 -27.34
CA ALA A 41 5.84 17.33 -26.74
C ALA A 41 4.42 16.88 -26.44
N PRO A 42 4.17 15.56 -26.49
CA PRO A 42 2.96 14.99 -25.94
C PRO A 42 2.81 15.38 -24.47
N SER A 43 1.61 15.81 -24.08
CA SER A 43 1.28 16.27 -22.73
C SER A 43 1.65 15.26 -21.63
N TRP A 44 1.51 13.96 -21.89
CA TRP A 44 1.88 12.90 -20.93
C TRP A 44 3.34 12.97 -20.45
N ARG A 45 4.27 13.50 -21.26
CA ARG A 45 5.69 13.64 -20.87
C ARG A 45 5.87 14.63 -19.73
N MET A 46 4.97 15.62 -19.64
CA MET A 46 5.00 16.64 -18.59
C MET A 46 4.72 16.05 -17.22
N VAL A 47 3.95 14.96 -17.13
CA VAL A 47 3.73 14.26 -15.85
C VAL A 47 5.06 13.71 -15.33
N PHE A 48 5.84 13.04 -16.17
CA PHE A 48 7.14 12.50 -15.79
C PHE A 48 8.16 13.58 -15.41
N LEU A 49 8.18 14.70 -16.16
CA LEU A 49 9.05 15.82 -15.85
C LEU A 49 8.68 16.48 -14.52
N LEU A 50 7.38 16.71 -14.29
CA LEU A 50 6.88 17.27 -13.03
C LEU A 50 7.24 16.37 -11.85
N GLU A 51 6.94 15.07 -11.93
CA GLU A 51 7.28 14.09 -10.90
C GLU A 51 8.79 14.05 -10.64
N GLY A 52 9.61 14.01 -11.69
CA GLY A 52 11.07 14.06 -11.57
C GLY A 52 11.54 15.32 -10.86
N CYS A 53 11.05 16.49 -11.25
CA CYS A 53 11.36 17.76 -10.62
C CYS A 53 10.92 17.82 -9.14
N LEU A 54 9.75 17.28 -8.82
CA LEU A 54 9.24 17.20 -7.43
C LEU A 54 10.08 16.26 -6.55
N MET A 55 10.62 15.18 -7.13
CA MET A 55 11.45 14.21 -6.39
C MET A 55 12.87 14.70 -6.10
N LEU A 56 13.41 15.64 -6.89
CA LEU A 56 14.77 16.18 -6.69
C LEU A 56 14.98 16.84 -5.31
N PRO A 57 14.14 17.79 -4.83
CA PRO A 57 14.32 18.37 -3.51
C PRO A 57 14.11 17.34 -2.39
N LEU A 58 13.19 16.39 -2.55
CA LEU A 58 12.99 15.30 -1.58
C LEU A 58 14.21 14.37 -1.51
N SER A 59 14.80 14.06 -2.65
CA SER A 59 16.03 13.24 -2.73
C SER A 59 17.22 13.97 -2.11
N ALA A 60 17.36 15.27 -2.37
CA ALA A 60 18.38 16.10 -1.72
C ALA A 60 18.16 16.19 -0.20
N LEU A 61 16.91 16.28 0.26
CA LEU A 61 16.59 16.25 1.68
C LEU A 61 16.99 14.91 2.32
N CYS A 62 16.70 13.78 1.66
CA CYS A 62 17.14 12.44 2.10
C CYS A 62 18.66 12.32 2.17
N TRP A 63 19.40 13.00 1.29
CA TRP A 63 20.87 13.06 1.33
C TRP A 63 21.41 13.89 2.51
N ILE A 64 20.72 14.98 2.86
CA ILE A 64 21.15 15.92 3.92
C ILE A 64 20.76 15.40 5.32
N LEU A 65 19.72 14.57 5.43
CA LEU A 65 19.26 14.00 6.69
C LEU A 65 20.41 13.26 7.41
N PRO A 66 20.79 13.68 8.63
CA PRO A 66 21.97 13.12 9.30
C PRO A 66 21.83 11.61 9.53
N THR A 67 22.89 10.88 9.21
CA THR A 67 23.07 9.45 9.55
C THR A 67 22.91 9.14 11.04
N ALA A 68 22.91 10.17 11.90
CA ALA A 68 22.61 10.07 13.34
C ALA A 68 21.21 9.52 13.67
N ILE A 69 20.23 9.63 12.75
CA ILE A 69 18.91 9.01 12.92
C ILE A 69 19.01 7.48 12.68
N ASN A 70 19.81 7.06 11.71
CA ASN A 70 20.06 5.64 11.41
C ASN A 70 20.83 4.94 12.55
N SER A 71 21.78 5.61 13.19
CA SER A 71 22.55 5.01 14.29
C SER A 71 21.78 4.91 15.62
N LYS A 72 20.79 5.78 15.87
CA LYS A 72 19.87 5.62 17.02
C LYS A 72 18.90 4.44 16.84
N ALA A 73 18.50 4.11 15.61
CA ALA A 73 17.74 2.90 15.33
C ALA A 73 18.59 1.64 15.60
N GLN A 74 19.86 1.64 15.21
CA GLN A 74 20.79 0.54 15.47
C GLN A 74 21.24 0.43 16.95
N GLY A 75 21.29 1.55 17.69
CA GLY A 75 21.73 1.58 19.09
C GLY A 75 20.70 1.09 20.12
N ILE A 76 19.41 1.08 19.76
CA ILE A 76 18.33 0.56 20.63
C ILE A 76 18.39 -0.98 20.72
N ASP A 77 18.86 -1.67 19.68
CA ASP A 77 18.97 -3.13 19.65
C ASP A 77 20.20 -3.67 20.42
N ASN A 78 21.28 -2.87 20.53
CA ASN A 78 22.48 -3.29 21.26
C ASN A 78 22.34 -3.18 22.78
N THR A 79 21.30 -2.50 23.30
CA THR A 79 21.11 -2.28 24.74
C THR A 79 20.19 -3.31 25.41
N SER A 80 19.52 -4.18 24.64
CA SER A 80 18.63 -5.22 25.18
C SER A 80 19.33 -6.52 25.60
N ASN A 81 20.66 -6.59 25.50
CA ASN A 81 21.41 -7.77 25.90
C ASN A 81 22.22 -7.53 27.19
N PRO A 82 21.60 -7.61 28.38
CA PRO A 82 22.29 -7.42 29.66
C PRO A 82 23.35 -8.50 29.96
N ILE A 83 23.45 -9.55 29.14
CA ILE A 83 24.32 -10.73 29.37
C ILE A 83 25.49 -10.79 28.36
N GLY A 84 25.52 -9.93 27.35
CA GLY A 84 26.64 -9.87 26.39
C GLY A 84 26.81 -11.13 25.52
N ILE A 85 25.79 -11.98 25.41
CA ILE A 85 25.81 -13.17 24.55
C ILE A 85 25.54 -12.72 23.11
N PRO A 86 26.46 -12.83 22.15
CA PRO A 86 26.22 -12.39 20.77
C PRO A 86 24.95 -13.04 20.21
N GLU A 87 23.97 -12.24 19.78
CA GLU A 87 22.83 -12.74 19.00
C GLU A 87 23.39 -13.44 17.75
N PRO A 88 22.98 -14.68 17.44
CA PRO A 88 23.52 -15.40 16.30
C PRO A 88 23.15 -14.66 15.00
N MET A 89 24.14 -14.00 14.40
CA MET A 89 23.97 -13.31 13.12
C MET A 89 23.86 -14.35 12.01
N TYR A 90 22.63 -14.62 11.56
CA TYR A 90 22.39 -15.53 10.44
C TYR A 90 23.02 -14.99 9.17
N GLN A 91 23.67 -15.87 8.42
CA GLN A 91 23.99 -15.53 7.03
C GLN A 91 22.68 -15.43 6.21
N PRO A 92 22.60 -14.57 5.17
CA PRO A 92 21.35 -14.30 4.45
C PRO A 92 20.67 -15.57 3.90
N HIS A 93 21.46 -16.57 3.49
CA HIS A 93 20.95 -17.83 2.97
C HIS A 93 20.34 -18.72 4.07
N GLU A 94 20.92 -18.72 5.27
CA GLU A 94 20.39 -19.46 6.42
C GLU A 94 19.11 -18.83 6.94
N ALA A 95 19.07 -17.49 6.99
CA ALA A 95 17.88 -16.73 7.33
C ALA A 95 16.74 -17.04 6.34
N LEU A 96 17.03 -17.02 5.03
CA LEU A 96 16.05 -17.37 4.00
C LEU A 96 15.53 -18.80 4.18
N LEU A 97 16.41 -19.78 4.39
CA LEU A 97 16.01 -21.17 4.60
C LEU A 97 15.17 -21.33 5.88
N ALA A 98 15.49 -20.61 6.95
CA ALA A 98 14.71 -20.61 8.18
C ALA A 98 13.29 -20.03 7.96
N LEU A 99 13.18 -18.95 7.19
CA LEU A 99 11.88 -18.36 6.81
C LEU A 99 11.06 -19.31 5.93
N LEU A 100 11.67 -19.94 4.94
CA LEU A 100 11.01 -20.90 4.05
C LEU A 100 10.51 -22.16 4.78
N ARG A 101 11.17 -22.56 5.88
CA ARG A 101 10.72 -23.67 6.74
C ARG A 101 9.54 -23.30 7.64
N ASN A 102 9.29 -22.01 7.85
CA ASN A 102 8.16 -21.56 8.66
C ASN A 102 6.88 -21.52 7.81
N SER A 103 6.03 -22.54 7.96
CA SER A 103 4.79 -22.66 7.18
C SER A 103 3.83 -21.48 7.40
N THR A 104 3.80 -20.87 8.59
CA THR A 104 2.93 -19.71 8.85
C THR A 104 3.42 -18.50 8.07
N TRP A 105 4.73 -18.22 8.13
CA TRP A 105 5.34 -17.13 7.35
C TRP A 105 5.14 -17.35 5.85
N LEU A 106 5.43 -18.55 5.35
CA LEU A 106 5.32 -18.87 3.93
C LEU A 106 3.89 -18.71 3.41
N LEU A 107 2.89 -19.22 4.13
CA LEU A 107 1.48 -19.10 3.72
C LEU A 107 1.00 -17.63 3.73
N VAL A 108 1.44 -16.84 4.71
CA VAL A 108 1.09 -15.41 4.79
C VAL A 108 1.75 -14.64 3.66
N VAL A 109 3.01 -14.89 3.35
CA VAL A 109 3.71 -14.25 2.22
C VAL A 109 3.07 -14.63 0.89
N LEU A 110 2.76 -15.91 0.67
CA LEU A 110 2.07 -16.35 -0.55
C LEU A 110 0.69 -15.71 -0.68
N GLY A 111 -0.10 -15.70 0.39
CA GLY A 111 -1.41 -15.05 0.41
C GLY A 111 -1.32 -13.55 0.17
N PHE A 112 -0.36 -12.88 0.80
CA PHE A 112 -0.13 -11.45 0.60
C PHE A 112 0.36 -11.13 -0.81
N SER A 113 1.14 -12.02 -1.42
CA SER A 113 1.58 -11.89 -2.82
C SER A 113 0.40 -12.03 -3.80
N ALA A 114 -0.52 -12.97 -3.56
CA ALA A 114 -1.75 -13.08 -4.33
C ALA A 114 -2.65 -11.84 -4.16
N TYR A 115 -2.73 -11.31 -2.92
CA TYR A 115 -3.43 -10.06 -2.63
C TYR A 115 -2.84 -8.87 -3.40
N THR A 116 -1.51 -8.69 -3.38
CA THR A 116 -0.87 -7.57 -4.10
C THR A 116 -0.97 -7.72 -5.61
N PHE A 117 -0.96 -8.95 -6.14
CA PHE A 117 -1.25 -9.23 -7.54
C PHE A 117 -2.66 -8.74 -7.95
N VAL A 118 -3.69 -9.11 -7.17
CA VAL A 118 -5.08 -8.66 -7.43
C VAL A 118 -5.21 -7.15 -7.28
N LEU A 119 -4.58 -6.56 -6.25
CA LEU A 119 -4.60 -5.12 -6.05
C LEU A 119 -3.92 -4.38 -7.22
N GLY A 120 -2.80 -4.90 -7.72
CA GLY A 120 -2.11 -4.36 -8.89
C GLY A 120 -2.93 -4.48 -10.18
N ALA A 121 -3.62 -5.61 -10.37
CA ALA A 121 -4.56 -5.79 -11.47
C ALA A 121 -5.68 -4.75 -11.43
N ILE A 122 -6.32 -4.57 -10.27
CA ILE A 122 -7.38 -3.58 -10.09
C ILE A 122 -6.85 -2.15 -10.25
N ALA A 123 -5.63 -1.84 -9.81
CA ALA A 123 -5.03 -0.52 -10.00
C ALA A 123 -4.77 -0.22 -11.49
N PHE A 124 -4.36 -1.22 -12.27
CA PHE A 124 -4.07 -1.06 -13.69
C PHE A 124 -5.34 -1.01 -14.55
N TRP A 125 -6.27 -1.96 -14.37
CA TRP A 125 -7.49 -2.08 -15.18
C TRP A 125 -8.71 -1.35 -14.59
N GLY A 126 -8.65 -0.92 -13.33
CA GLY A 126 -9.76 -0.26 -12.63
C GLY A 126 -10.27 1.00 -13.33
N PRO A 127 -9.41 1.95 -13.73
CA PRO A 127 -9.85 3.11 -14.49
C PRO A 127 -10.55 2.74 -15.80
N THR A 128 -9.99 1.78 -16.56
CA THR A 128 -10.59 1.28 -17.80
C THR A 128 -11.96 0.65 -17.58
N LEU A 129 -12.13 -0.10 -16.48
CA LEU A 129 -13.41 -0.70 -16.10
C LEU A 129 -14.53 0.33 -15.91
N VAL A 130 -14.19 1.52 -15.43
CA VAL A 130 -15.14 2.61 -15.19
C VAL A 130 -15.50 3.36 -16.48
N THR A 131 -14.58 3.38 -17.44
CA THR A 131 -14.77 4.04 -18.74
C THR A 131 -15.51 3.19 -19.75
N GLU A 132 -15.37 1.87 -19.66
CA GLU A 132 -16.05 0.94 -20.56
C GLU A 132 -17.53 0.73 -20.17
N PRO A 133 -18.39 0.30 -21.12
CA PRO A 133 -19.75 -0.12 -20.81
C PRO A 133 -19.75 -1.28 -19.78
N PRO A 134 -20.70 -1.31 -18.81
CA PRO A 134 -21.94 -0.53 -18.75
C PRO A 134 -21.84 0.83 -18.03
N LEU A 135 -20.69 1.20 -17.44
CA LEU A 135 -20.54 2.46 -16.71
C LEU A 135 -20.32 3.63 -17.67
N GLY A 136 -19.44 3.50 -18.66
CA GLY A 136 -19.32 4.49 -19.74
C GLY A 136 -18.91 5.90 -19.29
N MET A 137 -18.12 6.04 -18.22
CA MET A 137 -17.69 7.36 -17.75
C MET A 137 -16.61 7.97 -18.65
N ALA A 138 -16.53 9.29 -18.68
CA ALA A 138 -15.44 10.00 -19.35
C ALA A 138 -14.07 9.57 -18.77
N PRO A 139 -13.03 9.33 -19.59
CA PRO A 139 -11.73 8.82 -19.14
C PRO A 139 -11.09 9.60 -17.99
N SER A 140 -11.02 10.92 -18.11
CA SER A 140 -10.41 11.77 -17.08
C SER A 140 -11.21 11.77 -15.77
N THR A 141 -12.53 11.79 -15.85
CA THR A 141 -13.42 11.75 -14.68
C THR A 141 -13.39 10.38 -13.99
N GLY A 142 -13.40 9.29 -14.77
CA GLY A 142 -13.33 7.92 -14.26
C GLY A 142 -12.02 7.65 -13.52
N ALA A 143 -10.88 7.97 -14.16
CA ALA A 143 -9.56 7.82 -13.54
C ALA A 143 -9.39 8.67 -12.28
N SER A 144 -9.80 9.95 -12.32
CA SER A 144 -9.68 10.86 -11.17
C SER A 144 -10.57 10.41 -10.00
N THR A 145 -11.81 9.98 -10.27
CA THR A 145 -12.73 9.51 -9.23
C THR A 145 -12.26 8.20 -8.62
N PHE A 146 -11.82 7.25 -9.44
CA PHE A 146 -11.25 5.98 -8.97
C PHE A 146 -10.02 6.22 -8.09
N GLY A 147 -9.11 7.09 -8.53
CA GLY A 147 -7.93 7.48 -7.76
C GLY A 147 -8.30 8.12 -6.42
N LEU A 148 -9.24 9.07 -6.42
CA LEU A 148 -9.68 9.74 -5.20
C LEU A 148 -10.30 8.77 -4.18
N VAL A 149 -11.20 7.89 -4.63
CA VAL A 149 -11.82 6.85 -3.77
C VAL A 149 -10.73 5.93 -3.21
N THR A 150 -9.76 5.53 -4.05
CA THR A 150 -8.63 4.69 -3.64
C THR A 150 -7.75 5.35 -2.59
N ALA A 151 -7.44 6.65 -2.74
CA ALA A 151 -6.68 7.39 -1.73
C ALA A 151 -7.41 7.40 -0.39
N VAL A 152 -8.67 7.85 -0.39
CA VAL A 152 -9.46 7.98 0.85
C VAL A 152 -9.60 6.62 1.52
N CYS A 153 -10.00 5.59 0.77
CA CYS A 153 -10.16 4.24 1.31
C CYS A 153 -8.80 3.63 1.74
N GLY A 154 -7.71 3.96 1.06
CA GLY A 154 -6.36 3.55 1.41
C GLY A 154 -5.92 4.07 2.77
N VAL A 155 -6.09 5.36 3.01
CA VAL A 155 -5.76 5.98 4.30
C VAL A 155 -6.69 5.45 5.40
N VAL A 156 -8.00 5.53 5.18
CA VAL A 156 -9.02 5.17 6.18
C VAL A 156 -8.96 3.68 6.51
N GLY A 157 -8.90 2.82 5.49
CA GLY A 157 -8.87 1.36 5.65
C GLY A 157 -7.61 0.88 6.35
N THR A 158 -6.44 1.43 6.00
CA THR A 158 -5.17 1.06 6.67
C THR A 158 -5.17 1.48 8.14
N ALA A 159 -5.63 2.69 8.45
CA ALA A 159 -5.74 3.18 9.81
C ALA A 159 -6.75 2.35 10.63
N ALA A 160 -7.94 2.11 10.08
CA ALA A 160 -8.97 1.29 10.71
C ALA A 160 -8.49 -0.14 10.97
N GLY A 161 -7.74 -0.75 10.04
CA GLY A 161 -7.20 -2.10 10.20
C GLY A 161 -6.18 -2.23 11.31
N GLY A 162 -5.30 -1.23 11.46
CA GLY A 162 -4.37 -1.18 12.60
C GLY A 162 -5.11 -1.00 13.92
N MET A 163 -6.05 -0.04 13.99
CA MET A 163 -6.85 0.22 15.19
C MET A 163 -7.69 -1.00 15.61
N LEU A 164 -8.30 -1.69 14.65
CA LEU A 164 -9.10 -2.88 14.89
C LEU A 164 -8.24 -4.04 15.41
N ASN A 165 -7.05 -4.23 14.84
CA ASN A 165 -6.10 -5.23 15.29
C ASN A 165 -5.63 -4.97 16.72
N ASP A 166 -5.30 -3.71 17.04
CA ASP A 166 -4.86 -3.28 18.36
C ASP A 166 -6.01 -3.40 19.39
N TYR A 167 -7.23 -2.98 19.03
CA TYR A 167 -8.41 -3.10 19.89
C TYR A 167 -8.76 -4.55 20.21
N CYS A 168 -8.62 -5.46 19.25
CA CYS A 168 -8.84 -6.90 19.46
C CYS A 168 -7.74 -7.57 20.32
N GLY A 169 -6.81 -6.79 20.91
CA GLY A 169 -5.74 -7.27 21.77
C GLY A 169 -4.59 -7.93 21.01
N GLY A 170 -4.47 -7.69 19.70
CA GLY A 170 -3.39 -8.16 18.84
C GLY A 170 -3.26 -9.69 18.71
N GLY A 171 -2.09 -10.12 18.23
CA GLY A 171 -1.69 -11.52 18.13
C GLY A 171 -2.03 -12.21 16.81
N THR A 172 -1.14 -13.11 16.41
CA THR A 172 -1.12 -13.76 15.09
C THR A 172 -2.46 -14.37 14.67
N LYS A 173 -3.11 -15.17 15.54
CA LYS A 173 -4.36 -15.85 15.20
C LYS A 173 -5.52 -14.88 14.95
N ARG A 174 -5.59 -13.77 15.70
CA ARG A 174 -6.67 -12.78 15.56
C ARG A 174 -6.46 -11.91 14.33
N ALA A 175 -5.24 -11.47 14.10
CA ALA A 175 -4.84 -10.78 12.88
C ALA A 175 -5.16 -11.63 11.63
N LEU A 176 -4.80 -12.92 11.63
CA LEU A 176 -5.15 -13.84 10.54
C LEU A 176 -6.66 -13.98 10.32
N ARG A 177 -7.47 -14.03 11.40
CA ARG A 177 -8.94 -14.06 11.29
C ARG A 177 -9.50 -12.77 10.70
N GLN A 178 -8.99 -11.61 11.10
CA GLN A 178 -9.37 -10.31 10.52
C GLN A 178 -9.05 -10.26 9.02
N VAL A 179 -7.86 -10.70 8.63
CA VAL A 179 -7.43 -10.80 7.23
C VAL A 179 -8.35 -11.71 6.43
N ALA A 180 -8.58 -12.93 6.93
CA ALA A 180 -9.44 -13.91 6.27
C ALA A 180 -10.88 -13.40 6.11
N LEU A 181 -11.44 -12.76 7.13
CA LEU A 181 -12.79 -12.20 7.07
C LEU A 181 -12.87 -11.05 6.05
N SER A 182 -11.89 -10.14 6.08
CA SER A 182 -11.85 -8.98 5.17
C SER A 182 -11.78 -9.41 3.71
N MET A 183 -10.91 -10.38 3.39
CA MET A 183 -10.79 -10.96 2.04
C MET A 183 -12.05 -11.71 1.61
N THR A 184 -12.64 -12.48 2.52
CA THR A 184 -13.85 -13.27 2.21
C THR A 184 -15.04 -12.37 1.93
N LEU A 185 -15.18 -11.26 2.66
CA LEU A 185 -16.24 -10.28 2.44
C LEU A 185 -15.99 -9.37 1.23
N SER A 186 -14.73 -9.06 0.90
CA SER A 186 -14.41 -8.22 -0.25
C SER A 186 -14.78 -8.88 -1.57
N PHE A 187 -14.67 -10.21 -1.67
CA PHE A 187 -14.97 -10.95 -2.90
C PHE A 187 -16.43 -10.82 -3.39
N PRO A 188 -17.47 -11.15 -2.60
CA PRO A 188 -18.86 -11.01 -3.05
C PRO A 188 -19.24 -9.56 -3.32
N LEU A 189 -18.72 -8.59 -2.54
CA LEU A 189 -18.94 -7.17 -2.80
C LEU A 189 -18.33 -6.72 -4.14
N GLY A 190 -17.13 -7.21 -4.46
CA GLY A 190 -16.49 -6.97 -5.75
C GLY A 190 -17.27 -7.58 -6.91
N LEU A 191 -17.78 -8.81 -6.77
CA LEU A 191 -18.64 -9.43 -7.78
C LEU A 191 -19.93 -8.63 -8.03
N LEU A 192 -20.54 -8.10 -6.96
CA LEU A 192 -21.72 -7.23 -7.08
C LEU A 192 -21.39 -5.91 -7.79
N ALA A 193 -20.21 -5.34 -7.54
CA ALA A 193 -19.76 -4.12 -8.20
C ALA A 193 -19.68 -4.32 -9.72
N PHE A 194 -19.14 -5.46 -10.19
CA PHE A 194 -19.03 -5.76 -11.62
C PHE A 194 -20.37 -5.88 -12.36
N HIS A 195 -21.45 -6.24 -11.66
CA HIS A 195 -22.78 -6.38 -12.27
C HIS A 195 -23.60 -5.10 -12.23
N THR A 196 -23.04 -4.01 -11.69
CA THR A 196 -23.76 -2.75 -11.50
C THR A 196 -23.55 -1.81 -12.68
N SER A 197 -24.63 -1.19 -13.17
CA SER A 197 -24.57 -0.13 -14.21
C SER A 197 -24.68 1.29 -13.65
N SER A 198 -24.98 1.44 -12.35
CA SER A 198 -25.06 2.75 -11.69
C SER A 198 -23.70 3.18 -11.14
N HIS A 199 -23.23 4.36 -11.55
CA HIS A 199 -21.94 4.92 -11.06
C HIS A 199 -21.89 5.01 -9.53
N GLY A 200 -22.95 5.54 -8.90
CA GLY A 200 -22.98 5.74 -7.45
C GLY A 200 -22.90 4.43 -6.67
N LEU A 201 -23.66 3.42 -7.10
CA LEU A 201 -23.63 2.10 -6.45
C LEU A 201 -22.29 1.39 -6.69
N PHE A 202 -21.72 1.50 -7.90
CA PHE A 202 -20.40 0.95 -8.21
C PHE A 202 -19.32 1.54 -7.28
N PHE A 203 -19.21 2.86 -7.17
CA PHE A 203 -18.20 3.49 -6.32
C PHE A 203 -18.42 3.24 -4.83
N THR A 204 -19.68 3.07 -4.39
CA THR A 204 -19.98 2.69 -3.00
C THR A 204 -19.50 1.28 -2.70
N LEU A 205 -19.80 0.31 -3.59
CA LEU A 205 -19.32 -1.06 -3.47
C LEU A 205 -17.80 -1.13 -3.56
N LEU A 206 -17.19 -0.40 -4.51
CA LEU A 206 -15.75 -0.28 -4.65
C LEU A 206 -15.10 0.27 -3.38
N ALA A 207 -15.65 1.33 -2.79
CA ALA A 207 -15.16 1.89 -1.53
C ALA A 207 -15.20 0.86 -0.40
N MET A 208 -16.31 0.12 -0.25
CA MET A 208 -16.40 -0.96 0.75
C MET A 208 -15.37 -2.07 0.51
N VAL A 209 -15.19 -2.50 -0.73
CA VAL A 209 -14.16 -3.48 -1.12
C VAL A 209 -12.78 -2.95 -0.75
N GLN A 210 -12.43 -1.74 -1.16
CA GLN A 210 -11.13 -1.13 -0.89
C GLN A 210 -10.87 -0.96 0.61
N LEU A 211 -11.87 -0.52 1.39
CA LEU A 211 -11.74 -0.43 2.85
C LEU A 211 -11.41 -1.80 3.47
N LEU A 212 -12.08 -2.87 3.03
CA LEU A 212 -11.78 -4.23 3.48
C LEU A 212 -10.39 -4.70 3.03
N LEU A 213 -9.99 -4.40 1.79
CA LEU A 213 -8.65 -4.73 1.29
C LEU A 213 -7.57 -4.02 2.11
N PHE A 214 -7.65 -2.70 2.27
CA PHE A 214 -6.67 -1.91 3.02
C PHE A 214 -6.68 -2.16 4.54
N ASN A 215 -7.82 -2.61 5.10
CA ASN A 215 -7.90 -3.10 6.49
C ASN A 215 -6.96 -4.29 6.78
N THR A 216 -6.46 -4.95 5.74
CA THR A 216 -5.61 -6.14 5.79
C THR A 216 -4.12 -5.81 5.95
N GLN A 217 -3.72 -4.59 5.60
CA GLN A 217 -2.31 -4.19 5.48
C GLN A 217 -1.55 -4.28 6.83
N ALA A 218 -2.11 -3.67 7.88
CA ALA A 218 -1.48 -3.65 9.20
C ALA A 218 -1.47 -5.04 9.88
N PRO A 219 -2.58 -5.82 9.91
CA PRO A 219 -2.58 -7.16 10.47
C PRO A 219 -1.60 -8.13 9.80
N VAL A 220 -1.47 -8.12 8.47
CA VAL A 220 -0.53 -8.99 7.76
C VAL A 220 0.91 -8.68 8.16
N ASN A 221 1.27 -7.40 8.19
CA ASN A 221 2.62 -6.99 8.60
C ASN A 221 2.91 -7.37 10.06
N ALA A 222 1.92 -7.22 10.96
CA ALA A 222 2.06 -7.66 12.35
C ALA A 222 2.28 -9.18 12.44
N VAL A 223 1.55 -9.98 11.67
CA VAL A 223 1.71 -11.44 11.62
C VAL A 223 3.10 -11.84 11.11
N LEU A 224 3.58 -11.20 10.04
CA LEU A 224 4.89 -11.49 9.45
C LEU A 224 6.04 -11.25 10.44
N LEU A 225 5.93 -10.20 11.25
CA LEU A 225 6.87 -9.95 12.33
C LEU A 225 6.70 -10.99 13.44
N ASP A 226 5.49 -11.18 13.95
CA ASP A 226 5.22 -12.06 15.09
C ASP A 226 5.59 -13.53 14.85
N CYS A 227 5.46 -14.02 13.62
CA CYS A 227 5.70 -15.44 13.32
C CYS A 227 7.18 -15.80 13.15
N VAL A 228 8.09 -14.82 13.13
CA VAL A 228 9.54 -14.99 12.96
C VAL A 228 10.25 -14.67 14.27
N GLY A 229 11.37 -15.34 14.60
CA GLY A 229 12.17 -15.04 15.81
C GLY A 229 12.82 -13.65 15.75
N THR A 230 13.06 -13.01 16.90
CA THR A 230 13.61 -11.65 16.98
C THR A 230 14.91 -11.48 16.20
N THR A 231 15.77 -12.49 16.21
CA THR A 231 17.07 -12.51 15.52
C THR A 231 16.96 -12.57 13.99
N LEU A 232 15.80 -12.95 13.45
CA LEU A 232 15.52 -13.00 12.00
C LEU A 232 14.67 -11.80 11.53
N ARG A 233 14.24 -10.92 12.44
CA ARG A 233 13.43 -9.71 12.12
C ARG A 233 14.30 -8.49 11.79
N ASN A 234 15.54 -8.48 12.29
CA ASN A 234 16.52 -7.40 12.15
C ASN A 234 17.48 -7.67 10.99
#